data_AF-X1E0U5-F1
#
_entry.id   AF-X1E0U5-F1
#
_cell.length_a   1.000
_cell.length_b   1.000
_cell.length_c   1.000
_cell.angle_alpha   90.00
_cell.angle_beta   90.00
_cell.angle_gamma   90.00
#
_symmetry.space_group_name_H-M   'P 1'
#
loop_
_entity.id
_entity.type
_entity.pdbx_description
1 polymer ?
#
loop_
_entity_poly.entity_id
_entity_poly.type
_entity_poly.pdbx_seq_one_letter_code
_entity_poly.pdbx_strand_id
1 'polypeptide(L)' 'GDTQCTEEDLKNIYLYPYLRALEVPVGSIMISFSSWNGVKMHGNSYLINDVLKEELGFEGF' A
#
# COMPACT_ATOMS: atom_id res chain seq x y z
N GLY A 1 7.58 12.69 5.02
CA GLY A 1 7.06 13.38 3.84
C GLY A 1 5.58 13.09 3.69
N ASP A 2 4.85 14.00 3.06
CA ASP A 2 3.43 13.85 2.75
C ASP A 2 3.25 13.84 1.23
N THR A 3 2.76 12.73 0.71
CA THR A 3 2.52 12.52 -0.72
C THR A 3 1.10 13.00 -1.03
N GLN A 4 0.98 14.02 -1.87
CA GLN A 4 -0.29 14.58 -2.28
C GLN A 4 -0.55 14.15 -3.73
N CYS A 5 -1.32 13.09 -3.91
CA CYS A 5 -1.67 12.56 -5.23
C CYS A 5 -3.05 11.91 -5.19
N THR A 6 -3.61 11.69 -6.38
CA THR A 6 -4.87 10.94 -6.49
C THR A 6 -4.66 9.48 -6.12
N GLU A 7 -5.74 8.77 -5.81
CA GLU A 7 -5.67 7.33 -5.55
C GLU A 7 -5.21 6.56 -6.80
N GLU A 8 -5.64 6.99 -7.99
CA GLU A 8 -5.22 6.39 -9.24
C GLU A 8 -3.71 6.52 -9.45
N ASP A 9 -3.15 7.72 -9.19
CA ASP A 9 -1.70 7.92 -9.22
C ASP A 9 -1.00 7.08 -8.14
N LEU A 10 -1.61 6.97 -6.95
CA LEU A 10 -1.07 6.14 -5.86
C LEU A 10 -0.96 4.68 -6.30
N LYS A 11 -2.05 4.14 -6.89
CA LYS A 11 -2.15 2.77 -7.38
C LYS A 11 -1.15 2.51 -8.52
N ASN A 12 -1.11 3.40 -9.50
CA ASN A 12 -0.27 3.22 -10.69
C ASN A 12 1.23 3.40 -10.41
N ILE A 13 1.61 4.35 -9.56
CA ILE A 13 3.02 4.69 -9.32
C ILE A 13 3.58 3.89 -8.15
N TYR A 14 2.86 3.83 -7.03
CA TYR A 14 3.40 3.32 -5.77
C TYR A 14 2.98 1.89 -5.46
N LEU A 15 1.82 1.41 -5.91
CA LEU A 15 1.39 0.02 -5.69
C LEU A 15 1.88 -0.96 -6.76
N TYR A 16 2.22 -0.48 -7.97
CA TYR A 16 2.77 -1.32 -9.04
C TYR A 16 3.99 -2.18 -8.65
N PRO A 17 4.98 -1.69 -7.88
CA PRO A 17 6.08 -2.52 -7.41
C PRO A 17 5.64 -3.60 -6.42
N TYR A 18 4.59 -3.35 -5.62
CA TYR A 18 4.07 -4.31 -4.65
C TYR A 18 3.32 -5.45 -5.33
N LEU A 19 2.61 -5.18 -6.43
CA LEU A 19 1.98 -6.21 -7.26
C LEU A 19 3.00 -7.27 -7.70
N ARG A 20 4.20 -6.85 -8.11
CA ARG A 20 5.29 -7.77 -8.46
C ARG A 20 5.86 -8.52 -7.25
N ALA A 21 5.91 -7.87 -6.09
CA ALA A 21 6.36 -8.53 -4.86
C ALA A 21 5.40 -9.65 -4.41
N LEU A 22 4.11 -9.51 -4.70
CA LEU A 22 3.08 -10.52 -4.40
C LEU A 22 3.12 -11.75 -5.32
N GLU A 23 3.80 -11.67 -6.47
CA GLU A 23 4.02 -12.85 -7.35
C GLU A 23 4.98 -13.88 -6.72
N VAL A 24 5.67 -13.52 -5.65
CA VAL A 24 6.60 -14.35 -4.88
C VAL A 24 6.06 -14.46 -3.45
N PRO A 25 6.26 -15.58 -2.73
CA PRO A 25 5.80 -15.70 -1.35
C PRO A 25 6.56 -14.75 -0.43
N VAL A 26 6.05 -13.53 -0.30
CA VAL A 26 6.52 -12.51 0.63
C VAL A 26 5.83 -12.71 1.98
N GLY A 27 6.62 -12.85 3.05
CA GLY A 27 6.07 -13.07 4.40
C GLY A 27 5.52 -11.81 5.07
N SER A 28 6.05 -10.63 4.73
CA SER A 28 5.71 -9.37 5.41
C SER A 28 5.91 -8.15 4.53
N ILE A 29 5.07 -7.12 4.70
CA ILE A 29 5.22 -5.83 4.02
C ILE A 29 5.38 -4.73 5.08
N MET A 30 6.50 -3.99 5.01
CA MET A 30 6.71 -2.83 5.88
C MET A 30 6.01 -1.59 5.32
N ILE A 31 5.13 -1.01 6.13
CA ILE A 31 4.44 0.23 5.77
C ILE A 31 5.34 1.42 6.08
N SER A 32 5.42 2.36 5.13
CA SER A 32 6.20 3.57 5.27
C SER A 32 5.68 4.49 6.39
N PHE A 33 6.57 5.29 6.98
CA PHE A 33 6.22 6.37 7.91
C PHE A 33 5.68 7.63 7.20
N SER A 34 5.62 7.63 5.87
CA SER A 34 5.06 8.74 5.09
C SER A 34 3.57 8.93 5.34
N SER A 35 3.06 10.04 4.83
CA SER A 35 1.63 10.35 4.82
C SER A 35 1.16 10.43 3.38
N TRP A 36 -0.13 10.16 3.16
CA TRP A 36 -0.81 10.41 1.90
C TRP A 36 -2.04 11.24 2.17
N ASN A 37 -2.15 12.37 1.47
CA ASN A 37 -3.21 13.34 1.65
C ASN A 37 -3.40 13.73 3.13
N GLY A 38 -2.29 13.88 3.88
CA GLY A 38 -2.29 14.21 5.30
C GLY A 38 -2.57 13.03 6.25
N VAL A 39 -2.90 11.84 5.75
CA VAL A 39 -3.16 10.63 6.55
C VAL A 39 -1.89 9.79 6.65
N LYS A 40 -1.54 9.35 7.86
CA LYS A 40 -0.38 8.47 8.09
C LYS A 40 -0.60 7.10 7.45
N MET A 41 0.35 6.62 6.65
CA MET A 41 0.21 5.35 5.93
C MET A 41 0.03 4.15 6.87
N HIS A 42 0.79 4.07 7.96
CA HIS A 42 0.68 2.98 8.95
C HIS A 42 -0.62 3.00 9.77
N GLY A 43 -1.38 4.09 9.72
CA GLY A 43 -2.71 4.20 10.31
C GLY A 43 -3.83 4.19 9.27
N ASN A 44 -3.50 4.02 7.99
CA ASN A 44 -4.47 4.11 6.90
C ASN A 44 -5.11 2.74 6.66
N SER A 45 -6.22 2.47 7.36
CA SER A 45 -6.96 1.21 7.23
C SER A 45 -7.39 0.90 5.80
N TYR A 46 -7.72 1.92 5.00
CA TYR A 46 -8.14 1.74 3.61
C TYR A 46 -7.02 1.11 2.78
N LEU A 47 -5.82 1.67 2.86
CA LEU A 47 -4.68 1.13 2.09
C LEU A 47 -4.21 -0.23 2.60
N ILE A 48 -4.33 -0.50 3.90
CA ILE A 48 -3.81 -1.72 4.53
C ILE A 48 -4.80 -2.89 4.41
N ASN A 49 -6.08 -2.66 4.69
CA ASN A 49 -7.07 -3.73 4.68
C ASN A 49 -7.72 -3.81 3.31
N ASP A 50 -8.31 -2.72 2.83
CA ASP A 50 -9.13 -2.76 1.62
C ASP A 50 -8.24 -2.94 0.37
N VAL A 51 -7.18 -2.13 0.22
CA VAL A 51 -6.31 -2.25 -0.96
C VAL A 51 -5.34 -3.42 -0.84
N LEU A 52 -4.54 -3.49 0.23
CA LEU A 52 -3.46 -4.48 0.29
C LEU A 52 -3.95 -5.92 0.55
N LYS A 53 -4.96 -6.12 1.42
CA LYS A 53 -5.46 -7.47 1.70
C LYS A 53 -6.59 -7.88 0.77
N GLU A 54 -7.59 -7.02 0.56
CA GLU A 54 -8.75 -7.40 -0.27
C GLU A 54 -8.45 -7.27 -1.77
N GLU A 55 -8.03 -6.10 -2.26
CA GLU A 55 -7.78 -5.92 -3.70
C GLU A 55 -6.54 -6.69 -4.19
N LEU A 56 -5.45 -6.67 -3.41
CA LEU A 56 -4.17 -7.27 -3.79
C LEU A 56 -3.98 -8.71 -3.30
N GLY A 57 -4.83 -9.20 -2.39
CA GLY A 57 -4.77 -10.58 -1.90
C GLY A 57 -3.53 -10.90 -1.07
N PHE A 58 -2.94 -9.92 -0.37
CA PHE A 58 -1.80 -10.19 0.51
C PHE A 58 -2.24 -11.00 1.75
N GLU A 59 -1.74 -12.22 1.87
CA GLU A 59 -2.03 -13.14 2.98
C GLU A 59 -0.96 -13.12 4.10
N GLY A 60 0.05 -12.25 3.99
CA GLY A 60 1.11 -12.12 5.00
C GLY A 60 0.74 -11.22 6.18
N PHE A 61 1.75 -10.79 6.94
CA PHE A 61 1.60 -9.95 8.14
C PHE A 61 2.13 -8.53 7.97
#